data_AF-A0A967WJY9-F1
#
_entry.id   AF-A0A967WJY9-F1
#
_cell.length_a   1.000
_cell.length_b   1.000
_cell.length_c   1.000
_cell.angle_alpha   90.00
_cell.angle_beta   90.00
_cell.angle_gamma   90.00
#
_symmetry.space_group_name_H-M   'P 1'
#
loop_
_entity.id
_entity.type
_entity.pdbx_description
1 polymer ?
#
loop_
_entity_poly.entity_id
_entity_poly.type
_entity_poly.pdbx_seq_one_letter_code
_entity_poly.pdbx_strand_id
1 'polypeptide(L)'
;MDEQATILHLLTHTSGIYDYYDEEIEQDFDHFSVEIPWCELETPSDYYPLFEGQATKFRPGERYSYSNGGYVFLGMLIEKLTGMLYRDFIREQVLRPAGMRRSGFYALNDLPGNTANGYLEDGRTTNIYQLPLRGGGDGGMYTTTGDLR
;
A
#
# COMPACT_ATOMS: atom_id res chain seq x y z
N MET A 1 -9.40 16.53 -2.51
CA MET A 1 -10.29 15.61 -1.76
C MET A 1 -11.53 16.37 -1.35
N ASP A 2 -12.71 15.76 -1.45
CA ASP A 2 -13.99 16.35 -1.01
C ASP A 2 -13.93 16.67 0.49
N GLU A 3 -14.42 17.85 0.90
CA GLU A 3 -14.42 18.31 2.30
C GLU A 3 -15.25 17.39 3.23
N GLN A 4 -16.14 16.57 2.68
CA GLN A 4 -16.97 15.62 3.43
C GLN A 4 -16.28 14.25 3.64
N ALA A 5 -15.11 14.03 3.04
CA ALA A 5 -14.36 12.78 3.22
C ALA A 5 -13.85 12.65 4.66
N THR A 6 -13.90 11.43 5.20
CA THR A 6 -13.45 11.13 6.57
C THR A 6 -12.48 9.96 6.56
N ILE A 7 -11.71 9.80 7.65
CA ILE A 7 -10.86 8.63 7.87
C ILE A 7 -11.70 7.34 7.84
N LEU A 8 -12.91 7.37 8.39
CA LEU A 8 -13.82 6.22 8.35
C LEU A 8 -14.13 5.83 6.90
N HIS A 9 -14.43 6.78 6.03
CA HIS A 9 -14.71 6.48 4.62
C HIS A 9 -13.52 5.85 3.89
N LEU A 10 -12.29 6.23 4.23
CA LEU A 10 -11.09 5.57 3.70
C LEU A 10 -10.98 4.13 4.20
N LEU A 11 -11.13 3.93 5.52
CA LEU A 11 -11.06 2.60 6.15
C LEU A 11 -12.15 1.63 5.65
N THR A 12 -13.31 2.16 5.26
CA THR A 12 -14.45 1.37 4.78
C THR A 12 -14.60 1.33 3.26
N HIS A 13 -13.63 1.86 2.50
CA HIS A 13 -13.67 1.92 1.03
C HIS A 13 -14.94 2.59 0.47
N THR A 14 -15.37 3.67 1.12
CA THR A 14 -16.52 4.50 0.71
C THR A 14 -16.16 5.96 0.52
N SER A 15 -14.87 6.30 0.40
CA SER A 15 -14.41 7.69 0.25
C SER A 15 -14.62 8.27 -1.15
N GLY A 16 -14.67 7.40 -2.16
CA GLY A 16 -14.63 7.83 -3.56
C GLY A 16 -13.29 8.44 -3.97
N ILE A 17 -12.23 8.28 -3.18
CA ILE A 17 -10.89 8.76 -3.52
C ILE A 17 -10.41 8.13 -4.84
N TYR A 18 -9.58 8.87 -5.57
CA TYR A 18 -8.88 8.33 -6.73
C TYR A 18 -8.05 7.10 -6.30
N ASP A 19 -8.04 6.09 -7.17
CA ASP A 19 -7.22 4.90 -7.02
C ASP A 19 -6.27 4.79 -8.19
N TYR A 20 -4.99 4.64 -7.91
CA TYR A 20 -3.97 4.47 -8.95
C TYR A 20 -4.07 3.08 -9.59
N TYR A 21 -4.58 2.09 -8.84
CA TYR A 21 -4.85 0.73 -9.32
C TYR A 21 -6.31 0.37 -9.04
N ASP A 22 -7.19 0.75 -9.97
CA ASP A 22 -8.63 0.51 -9.87
C ASP A 22 -8.99 -0.91 -10.33
N GLU A 23 -9.09 -1.84 -9.39
CA GLU A 23 -9.41 -3.27 -9.65
C GLU A 23 -10.80 -3.50 -10.27
N GLU A 24 -11.69 -2.49 -10.29
CA GLU A 24 -12.95 -2.57 -11.05
C GLU A 24 -12.72 -2.46 -12.58
N ILE A 25 -11.58 -1.91 -12.99
CA ILE A 25 -11.25 -1.58 -14.39
C ILE A 25 -9.99 -2.33 -14.86
N GLU A 26 -8.95 -2.36 -14.03
CA GLU A 26 -7.68 -3.00 -14.32
C GLU A 26 -7.65 -4.43 -13.77
N GLN A 27 -7.23 -5.38 -14.61
CA GLN A 27 -7.16 -6.81 -14.28
C GLN A 27 -5.79 -7.42 -14.59
N ASP A 28 -4.94 -6.73 -15.36
CA ASP A 28 -3.61 -7.20 -15.72
C ASP A 28 -2.57 -6.65 -14.75
N PHE A 29 -2.52 -7.27 -13.57
CA PHE A 29 -1.57 -6.90 -12.52
C PHE A 29 -0.10 -7.04 -12.97
N ASP A 30 0.22 -8.12 -13.70
CA ASP A 30 1.60 -8.46 -14.06
C ASP A 30 2.25 -7.43 -15.00
N HIS A 31 1.44 -6.65 -15.74
CA HIS A 31 1.89 -5.59 -16.65
C HIS A 31 1.50 -4.19 -16.18
N PHE A 32 0.90 -4.07 -15.00
CA PHE A 32 0.50 -2.77 -14.46
C PHE A 32 1.71 -1.93 -14.06
N SER A 33 1.65 -0.64 -14.38
CA SER A 33 2.63 0.35 -13.94
C SER A 33 1.98 1.72 -13.81
N VAL A 34 2.57 2.55 -12.95
CA VAL A 34 2.25 3.97 -12.83
C VAL A 34 3.39 4.80 -13.41
N GLU A 35 3.18 6.12 -13.53
CA GLU A 35 4.20 7.03 -14.05
C GLU A 35 5.48 7.09 -13.19
N ILE A 36 5.35 6.74 -11.90
CA ILE A 36 6.46 6.66 -10.96
C ILE A 36 7.09 5.26 -11.04
N PRO A 37 8.41 5.13 -11.27
CA PRO A 37 9.07 3.83 -11.26
C PRO A 37 8.89 3.13 -9.91
N TRP A 38 8.58 1.83 -9.94
CA TRP A 38 8.37 1.05 -8.72
C TRP A 38 9.53 1.08 -7.72
N CYS A 39 10.76 1.22 -8.23
CA CYS A 39 11.96 1.32 -7.41
C CYS A 39 12.07 2.64 -6.62
N GLU A 40 11.28 3.67 -6.97
CA GLU A 40 11.25 4.98 -6.29
C GLU A 40 10.17 5.06 -5.20
N LEU A 41 9.27 4.07 -5.12
CA LEU A 41 8.22 4.00 -4.10
C LEU A 41 8.74 3.27 -2.86
N GLU A 42 9.26 4.02 -1.90
CA GLU A 42 9.79 3.51 -0.63
C GLU A 42 8.85 3.71 0.56
N THR A 43 7.94 4.67 0.46
CA THR A 43 7.02 5.04 1.53
C THR A 43 5.70 5.59 0.97
N PRO A 44 4.57 5.56 1.72
CA PRO A 44 3.29 6.02 1.21
C PRO A 44 3.31 7.46 0.67
N SER A 45 4.12 8.34 1.26
CA SER A 45 4.26 9.73 0.79
C SER A 45 4.82 9.85 -0.64
N ASP A 46 5.54 8.85 -1.15
CA ASP A 46 6.10 8.87 -2.51
C ASP A 46 4.99 8.77 -3.58
N TYR A 47 3.81 8.28 -3.20
CA TYR A 47 2.64 8.20 -4.09
C TYR A 47 1.92 9.54 -4.24
N TYR A 48 2.26 10.57 -3.45
CA TYR A 48 1.56 11.86 -3.47
C TYR A 48 1.35 12.44 -4.88
N PRO A 49 2.33 12.40 -5.81
CA PRO A 49 2.16 12.92 -7.17
C PRO A 49 1.02 12.22 -7.96
N LEU A 50 0.71 10.96 -7.64
CA LEU A 50 -0.37 10.21 -8.31
C LEU A 50 -1.76 10.71 -7.90
N PHE A 51 -1.89 11.37 -6.74
CA PHE A 51 -3.16 11.91 -6.25
C PHE A 51 -3.40 13.36 -6.66
N GLU A 52 -2.34 14.08 -7.06
CA GLU A 52 -2.43 15.50 -7.38
C GLU A 52 -3.30 15.73 -8.63
N GLY A 53 -4.29 16.61 -8.53
CA GLY A 53 -5.19 16.94 -9.64
C GLY A 53 -6.25 15.87 -9.98
N GLN A 54 -6.26 14.73 -9.31
CA GLN A 54 -7.23 13.66 -9.57
C GLN A 54 -8.61 13.96 -8.97
N ALA A 55 -9.66 13.64 -9.72
CA ALA A 55 -11.04 13.77 -9.29
C ALA A 55 -11.47 12.56 -8.42
N THR A 56 -12.38 12.80 -7.49
CA THR A 56 -13.06 11.71 -6.77
C THR A 56 -14.02 10.96 -7.70
N LYS A 57 -14.08 9.63 -7.58
CA LYS A 57 -14.95 8.75 -8.38
C LYS A 57 -16.43 8.96 -8.09
N PHE A 58 -16.78 9.29 -6.84
CA PHE A 58 -18.14 9.52 -6.35
C PHE A 58 -18.08 10.28 -5.01
N ARG A 59 -19.24 10.66 -4.45
CA ARG A 59 -19.27 11.42 -3.18
C ARG A 59 -18.94 10.52 -1.99
N PRO A 60 -18.23 11.00 -0.97
CA PRO A 60 -17.96 10.21 0.23
C PRO A 60 -19.25 9.64 0.86
N GLY A 61 -19.25 8.34 1.13
CA GLY A 61 -20.36 7.60 1.72
C GLY A 61 -21.44 7.13 0.72
N GLU A 62 -21.34 7.49 -0.56
CA GLU A 62 -22.38 7.17 -1.57
C GLU A 62 -22.46 5.67 -1.87
N ARG A 63 -21.32 5.01 -2.07
CA ARG A 63 -21.23 3.56 -2.32
C ARG A 63 -19.90 2.99 -1.87
N TYR A 64 -19.83 1.66 -1.83
CA TYR A 64 -18.58 0.91 -1.69
C TYR A 64 -17.86 0.81 -3.04
N SER A 65 -16.55 1.00 -3.01
CA SER A 65 -15.64 0.72 -4.13
C SER A 65 -14.25 0.50 -3.51
N TYR A 66 -13.74 -0.73 -3.62
CA TYR A 66 -12.43 -1.08 -3.04
C TYR A 66 -11.37 -0.11 -3.59
N SER A 67 -10.45 0.33 -2.72
CA SER A 67 -9.47 1.32 -3.11
C SER A 67 -8.13 1.14 -2.40
N ASN A 68 -7.09 0.82 -3.17
CA ASN A 68 -5.71 0.79 -2.70
C ASN A 68 -5.22 2.22 -2.40
N GLY A 69 -5.55 3.16 -3.28
CA GLY A 69 -5.26 4.58 -3.09
C GLY A 69 -5.78 5.14 -1.76
N GLY A 70 -6.93 4.67 -1.28
CA GLY A 70 -7.45 5.05 0.04
C GLY A 70 -6.54 4.62 1.20
N TYR A 71 -5.96 3.44 1.13
CA TYR A 71 -5.05 2.92 2.16
C TYR A 71 -3.64 3.52 2.05
N VAL A 72 -3.14 3.80 0.84
CA VAL A 72 -1.93 4.60 0.66
C VAL A 72 -2.11 5.98 1.30
N PHE A 73 -3.26 6.63 1.09
CA PHE A 73 -3.56 7.92 1.71
C PHE A 73 -3.60 7.85 3.25
N LEU A 74 -4.14 6.78 3.83
CA LEU A 74 -4.07 6.55 5.27
C LEU A 74 -2.61 6.38 5.75
N GLY A 75 -1.77 5.70 4.98
CA GLY A 75 -0.33 5.60 5.24
C GLY A 75 0.33 6.98 5.28
N MET A 76 0.07 7.84 4.28
CA MET A 76 0.56 9.22 4.25
C MET A 76 0.10 10.03 5.46
N LEU A 77 -1.16 9.84 5.90
CA LEU A 77 -1.68 10.52 7.08
C LEU A 77 -0.96 10.10 8.36
N ILE A 78 -0.63 8.81 8.52
CA ILE A 78 0.18 8.33 9.65
C ILE A 78 1.53 9.04 9.65
N GLU A 79 2.21 9.10 8.51
CA GLU A 79 3.52 9.76 8.40
C GLU A 79 3.42 11.24 8.74
N LYS A 80 2.41 11.92 8.19
CA LYS A 80 2.18 13.35 8.42
C LYS A 80 1.90 13.67 9.88
N LEU A 81 1.08 12.88 10.56
CA LEU A 81 0.65 13.12 11.94
C LEU A 81 1.72 12.73 12.96
N THR A 82 2.54 11.73 12.67
CA THR A 82 3.51 11.17 13.62
C THR A 82 4.93 11.67 13.39
N GLY A 83 5.25 12.13 12.17
CA GLY A 83 6.61 12.43 11.74
C GLY A 83 7.50 11.19 11.58
N MET A 84 6.93 9.99 11.70
CA MET A 84 7.63 8.72 11.51
C MET A 84 7.37 8.19 10.11
N LEU A 85 8.31 7.42 9.56
CA LEU A 85 8.04 6.61 8.37
C LEU A 85 6.98 5.55 8.70
N TYR A 86 6.07 5.29 7.76
CA TYR A 86 4.95 4.38 7.96
C TYR A 86 5.40 3.01 8.52
N ARG A 87 6.43 2.42 7.92
CA ARG A 87 7.01 1.14 8.36
C ARG A 87 7.52 1.15 9.81
N ASP A 88 8.11 2.26 10.25
CA ASP A 88 8.65 2.39 11.59
C ASP A 88 7.51 2.55 12.59
N PHE A 89 6.47 3.32 12.24
CA PHE A 89 5.26 3.43 13.04
C PHE A 89 4.58 2.07 13.21
N ILE A 90 4.35 1.32 12.12
CA ILE A 90 3.73 -0.01 12.18
C ILE A 90 4.60 -0.99 12.99
N ARG A 91 5.93 -0.95 12.82
CA ARG A 91 6.83 -1.78 13.63
C ARG A 91 6.68 -1.51 15.13
N GLU A 92 6.68 -0.24 15.53
CA GLU A 92 6.66 0.14 16.95
C GLU A 92 5.26 0.03 17.60
N GLN A 93 4.20 0.35 16.86
CA GLN A 93 2.84 0.44 17.40
C GLN A 93 2.01 -0.84 17.19
N VAL A 94 2.37 -1.69 16.23
CA VAL A 94 1.61 -2.91 15.90
C VAL A 94 2.45 -4.16 16.07
N LEU A 95 3.53 -4.29 15.30
CA LEU A 95 4.26 -5.57 15.20
C LEU A 95 4.98 -5.92 16.50
N ARG A 96 5.69 -4.95 17.11
CA ARG A 96 6.42 -5.16 18.35
C ARG A 96 5.49 -5.48 19.53
N PRO A 97 4.39 -4.72 19.79
CA PRO A 97 3.43 -5.05 20.83
C PRO A 97 2.75 -6.42 20.62
N ALA A 98 2.47 -6.80 19.37
CA ALA A 98 1.89 -8.09 19.02
C ALA A 98 2.91 -9.26 19.05
N GLY A 99 4.19 -8.99 19.28
CA GLY A 99 5.24 -10.02 19.29
C GLY A 99 5.61 -10.56 17.90
N MET A 100 5.20 -9.88 16.83
CA MET A 100 5.43 -10.26 15.42
C MET A 100 6.86 -9.93 14.98
N ARG A 101 7.84 -10.65 15.53
CA ARG A 101 9.28 -10.37 15.35
C ARG A 101 9.83 -10.76 13.98
N ARG A 102 9.05 -11.45 13.15
CA ARG A 102 9.44 -11.92 11.81
C ARG A 102 8.63 -11.23 10.71
N SER A 103 7.96 -10.13 11.05
CA SER A 103 7.10 -9.36 10.15
C SER A 103 7.66 -7.95 9.92
N GLY A 104 7.41 -7.40 8.74
CA GLY A 104 7.83 -6.04 8.41
C GLY A 104 7.73 -5.69 6.93
N PHE A 105 8.11 -4.46 6.61
CA PHE A 105 8.16 -3.91 5.26
C PHE A 105 9.62 -3.88 4.78
N TYR A 106 10.03 -4.95 4.11
CA TYR A 106 11.38 -5.11 3.57
C TYR A 106 11.46 -4.58 2.14
N ALA A 107 12.64 -4.15 1.70
CA ALA A 107 12.84 -3.77 0.31
C ALA A 107 13.09 -5.02 -0.53
N LEU A 108 12.55 -5.05 -1.75
CA LEU A 108 12.74 -6.16 -2.68
C LEU A 108 14.21 -6.39 -3.05
N ASN A 109 15.05 -5.36 -2.96
CA ASN A 109 16.51 -5.46 -3.18
C ASN A 109 17.32 -5.76 -1.89
N ASP A 110 16.67 -5.92 -0.74
CA ASP A 110 17.28 -6.15 0.58
C ASP A 110 16.37 -7.05 1.45
N LEU A 111 16.00 -8.21 0.90
CA LEU A 111 15.14 -9.17 1.60
C LEU A 111 15.94 -9.99 2.64
N PRO A 112 15.37 -10.25 3.84
CA PRO A 112 15.97 -11.19 4.78
C PRO A 112 16.12 -12.59 4.20
N GLY A 113 17.16 -13.35 4.59
CA GLY A 113 17.48 -14.67 4.02
C GLY A 113 16.43 -15.79 4.17
N ASN A 114 15.34 -15.56 4.91
CA ASN A 114 14.20 -16.49 5.07
C ASN A 114 12.91 -15.92 4.46
N THR A 115 13.02 -15.29 3.29
CA THR A 115 11.91 -14.64 2.59
C THR A 115 11.69 -15.33 1.24
N ALA A 116 10.44 -15.64 0.91
CA ALA A 116 10.09 -16.18 -0.39
C ALA A 116 10.10 -15.08 -1.46
N ASN A 117 10.55 -15.44 -2.67
CA ASN A 117 10.33 -14.60 -3.85
C ASN A 117 8.89 -14.80 -4.36
N GLY A 118 8.26 -13.71 -4.80
CA GLY A 118 7.06 -13.80 -5.62
C GLY A 118 7.43 -14.11 -7.06
N TYR A 119 6.66 -14.99 -7.72
CA TYR A 119 6.84 -15.35 -9.11
C TYR A 119 5.58 -14.98 -9.90
N LEU A 120 5.75 -14.52 -11.13
CA LEU A 120 4.66 -14.27 -12.08
C LEU A 120 4.03 -15.59 -12.55
N GLU A 121 2.96 -15.52 -13.35
CA GLU A 121 2.24 -16.71 -13.83
C GLU A 121 3.12 -17.71 -14.59
N ASP A 122 4.21 -17.24 -15.20
CA ASP A 122 5.18 -18.10 -15.89
C ASP A 122 6.00 -19.02 -14.97
N GLY A 123 5.93 -18.78 -13.65
CA GLY A 123 6.63 -19.54 -12.60
C GLY A 123 8.16 -19.42 -12.62
N ARG A 124 8.72 -18.48 -13.39
CA ARG A 124 10.16 -18.32 -13.62
C ARG A 124 10.63 -16.90 -13.33
N THR A 125 9.83 -15.92 -13.68
CA THR A 125 10.13 -14.50 -13.53
C THR A 125 9.72 -14.05 -12.13
N THR A 126 10.63 -13.41 -11.42
CA THR A 126 10.34 -12.83 -10.10
C THR A 126 9.63 -11.50 -10.23
N ASN A 127 8.71 -11.20 -9.32
CA ASN A 127 7.87 -9.99 -9.34
C ASN A 127 8.59 -8.68 -8.89
N ILE A 128 9.93 -8.67 -8.85
CA ILE A 128 10.71 -7.57 -8.27
C ILE A 128 10.59 -6.24 -9.04
N TYR A 129 10.06 -6.28 -10.27
CA TYR A 129 9.83 -5.11 -11.13
C TYR A 129 8.33 -4.84 -11.34
N GLN A 130 7.45 -5.59 -10.68
CA GLN A 130 6.00 -5.49 -10.77
C GLN A 130 5.39 -4.94 -9.48
N LEU A 131 6.22 -4.70 -8.46
CA LEU A 131 5.82 -4.24 -7.14
C LEU A 131 6.67 -3.05 -6.70
N PRO A 132 6.11 -2.14 -5.88
CA PRO A 132 6.86 -1.10 -5.18
C PRO A 132 8.07 -1.68 -4.45
N LEU A 133 9.16 -0.90 -4.37
CA LEU A 133 10.39 -1.34 -3.71
C LEU A 133 10.13 -1.82 -2.28
N ARG A 134 9.26 -1.13 -1.55
CA ARG A 134 8.77 -1.51 -0.23
C ARG A 134 7.24 -1.42 -0.20
N GLY A 135 6.61 -2.33 0.54
CA GLY A 135 5.18 -2.24 0.82
C GLY A 135 4.82 -1.01 1.67
N GLY A 136 3.54 -0.67 1.67
CA GLY A 136 3.00 0.55 2.26
C GLY A 136 1.64 0.36 2.95
N GLY A 137 0.81 1.39 2.89
CA GLY A 137 -0.49 1.44 3.56
C GLY A 137 -1.48 0.39 3.07
N ASP A 138 -1.38 0.03 1.79
CA ASP A 138 -2.31 -0.79 1.01
C ASP A 138 -1.85 -2.25 0.83
N GLY A 139 -0.55 -2.55 1.02
CA GLY A 139 -0.05 -3.91 0.85
C GLY A 139 1.46 -4.07 0.98
N GLY A 140 1.97 -5.26 0.65
CA GLY A 140 3.41 -5.55 0.55
C GLY A 140 4.13 -5.80 1.88
N MET A 141 3.41 -6.03 2.98
CA MET A 141 4.02 -6.49 4.23
C MET A 141 4.42 -7.96 4.13
N TYR A 142 5.63 -8.29 4.57
CA TYR A 142 6.07 -9.66 4.77
C TYR A 142 5.76 -10.12 6.18
N THR A 143 5.30 -11.35 6.33
CA THR A 143 4.98 -11.96 7.62
C THR A 143 5.16 -13.47 7.58
N THR A 144 4.89 -14.15 8.69
CA THR A 144 4.88 -15.60 8.77
C THR A 144 3.55 -16.08 9.34
N THR A 145 3.16 -17.31 9.02
CA THR A 145 1.98 -17.95 9.64
C THR A 145 2.12 -18.12 11.16
N GLY A 146 3.34 -17.99 11.70
CA GLY A 146 3.59 -17.96 13.15
C GLY A 146 3.26 -16.63 13.79
N ASP A 147 3.47 -15.53 13.07
CA ASP A 147 3.22 -14.16 13.54
C ASP A 147 1.74 -13.75 13.42
N LEU A 148 0.96 -14.35 12.49
CA LEU A 148 -0.46 -14.06 12.27
C LEU A 148 -1.45 -14.88 13.14
N ARG A 149 -1.02 -15.37 14.30
CA ARG A 149 -1.82 -16.27 15.14
C ARG A 149 -2.68 -15.55 16.16
#